data_AF-A0A1S8ADR2-F1
#
_entry.id   AF-A0A1S8ADR2-F1
#
_cell.length_a   1.000
_cell.length_b   1.000
_cell.length_c   1.000
_cell.angle_alpha   90.00
_cell.angle_beta   90.00
_cell.angle_gamma   90.00
#
_symmetry.space_group_name_H-M   'P 1'
#
loop_
_entity.id
_entity.type
_entity.pdbx_description
1 polymer ?
#
loop_
_entity_poly.entity_id
_entity_poly.type
_entity_poly.pdbx_seq_one_letter_code
_entity_poly.pdbx_strand_id
1 'polypeptide(L)'
;MEIWDTSTEAVIKALRSRGWCFGNIQEVTAIIAINSALIDDKDPRKVADSTESELLNTDLKSIGGKSLPDPTRKFSHIQGPIVLQ
;
A
#
# COMPACT_ATOMS: atom_id res chain seq x y z
N MET A 1 -3.80 -17.74 -4.16
CA MET A 1 -3.77 -17.05 -2.87
C MET A 1 -2.29 -16.99 -2.50
N GLU A 2 -1.64 -15.87 -2.74
CA GLU A 2 -0.24 -15.72 -2.29
C GLU A 2 -0.26 -15.79 -0.76
N ILE A 3 0.63 -16.59 -0.18
CA ILE A 3 0.71 -16.81 1.28
C ILE A 3 1.80 -15.88 1.79
N TRP A 4 1.38 -14.85 2.49
CA TRP A 4 2.22 -13.87 3.17
C TRP A 4 1.94 -14.01 4.67
N ASP A 5 2.92 -13.66 5.50
CA ASP A 5 2.79 -13.84 6.94
C ASP A 5 1.80 -12.82 7.55
N THR A 6 1.31 -13.12 8.75
CA THR A 6 0.30 -12.29 9.44
C THR A 6 0.77 -10.87 9.71
N SER A 7 2.09 -10.65 9.79
CA SER A 7 2.69 -9.33 9.98
C SER A 7 2.55 -8.46 8.72
N THR A 8 2.94 -9.01 7.56
CA THR A 8 2.73 -8.35 6.27
C THR A 8 1.25 -8.04 6.05
N GLU A 9 0.34 -8.91 6.56
CA GLU A 9 -1.13 -8.69 6.60
C GLU A 9 -1.60 -7.51 7.38
N ALA A 10 -1.05 -7.32 8.56
CA ALA A 10 -1.31 -6.11 9.30
C ALA A 10 -0.81 -4.86 8.55
N VAL A 11 0.37 -4.92 7.92
CA VAL A 11 0.96 -3.77 7.21
C VAL A 11 0.14 -3.39 5.97
N ILE A 12 -0.14 -4.33 5.07
CA ILE A 12 -0.91 -4.05 3.84
C ILE A 12 -2.31 -3.56 4.19
N LYS A 13 -2.94 -4.14 5.22
CA LYS A 13 -4.25 -3.68 5.70
C LYS A 13 -4.17 -2.25 6.24
N ALA A 14 -3.12 -1.91 6.98
CA ALA A 14 -2.91 -0.55 7.46
C ALA A 14 -2.76 0.43 6.30
N LEU A 15 -1.91 0.14 5.31
CA LEU A 15 -1.71 0.97 4.12
C LEU A 15 -3.01 1.14 3.30
N ARG A 16 -3.77 0.07 3.10
CA ARG A 16 -5.09 0.14 2.44
C ARG A 16 -6.08 1.02 3.20
N SER A 17 -6.08 0.95 4.53
CA SER A 17 -6.92 1.83 5.35
C SER A 17 -6.55 3.32 5.25
N ARG A 18 -5.31 3.61 4.83
CA ARG A 18 -4.81 4.97 4.54
C ARG A 18 -5.10 5.43 3.11
N GLY A 19 -5.67 4.58 2.27
CA GLY A 19 -6.08 4.91 0.89
C GLY A 19 -5.15 4.41 -0.20
N TRP A 20 -4.11 3.63 0.14
CA TRP A 20 -3.26 3.00 -0.87
C TRP A 20 -4.00 1.91 -1.64
N CYS A 21 -3.86 1.93 -2.96
CA CYS A 21 -4.34 0.89 -3.86
C CYS A 21 -3.14 0.31 -4.61
N PHE A 22 -2.86 -0.97 -4.41
CA PHE A 22 -1.68 -1.64 -4.97
C PHE A 22 -2.05 -2.53 -6.16
N GLY A 23 -1.33 -2.37 -7.25
CA GLY A 23 -1.41 -3.20 -8.46
C GLY A 23 -0.27 -4.21 -8.52
N ASN A 24 0.91 -3.84 -8.02
CA ASN A 24 2.08 -4.71 -7.90
C ASN A 24 2.31 -5.07 -6.42
N ILE A 25 1.61 -6.09 -5.94
CA ILE A 25 1.68 -6.47 -4.53
C ILE A 25 3.02 -7.10 -4.17
N GLN A 26 3.73 -7.67 -5.14
CA GLN A 26 5.03 -8.32 -4.95
C GLN A 26 6.11 -7.30 -4.61
N GLU A 27 6.16 -6.18 -5.35
CA GLU A 27 7.08 -5.07 -5.08
C GLU A 27 6.82 -4.45 -3.71
N VAL A 28 5.54 -4.19 -3.38
CA VAL A 28 5.15 -3.66 -2.07
C VAL A 28 5.54 -4.62 -0.94
N THR A 29 5.36 -5.92 -1.14
CA THR A 29 5.75 -6.93 -0.14
C THR A 29 7.26 -7.00 0.04
N ALA A 30 8.05 -6.80 -1.02
CA ALA A 30 9.51 -6.72 -0.91
C ALA A 30 9.95 -5.51 -0.06
N ILE A 31 9.33 -4.35 -0.28
CA ILE A 31 9.58 -3.14 0.53
C ILE A 31 9.21 -3.39 2.00
N ILE A 32 8.06 -4.03 2.26
CA ILE A 32 7.64 -4.39 3.62
C ILE A 32 8.65 -5.35 4.28
N ALA A 33 9.15 -6.34 3.55
CA ALA A 33 10.11 -7.30 4.07
C ALA A 33 11.44 -6.62 4.45
N ILE A 34 11.93 -5.69 3.62
CA ILE A 34 13.12 -4.88 3.90
C ILE A 34 12.90 -4.03 5.15
N ASN A 35 11.81 -3.25 5.20
CA ASN A 35 11.50 -2.41 6.36
C ASN A 35 11.32 -3.24 7.65
N SER A 36 10.67 -4.40 7.57
CA SER A 36 10.50 -5.31 8.71
C SER A 36 11.82 -5.86 9.24
N ALA A 37 12.83 -6.02 8.38
CA ALA A 37 14.17 -6.47 8.77
C ALA A 37 15.02 -5.34 9.37
N LEU A 38 14.77 -4.09 8.98
CA LEU A 38 15.49 -2.91 9.46
C LEU A 38 14.95 -2.35 10.78
N ILE A 39 13.68 -2.60 11.08
CA ILE A 39 13.02 -2.09 12.30
C ILE A 39 13.10 -3.17 13.38
N ASP A 40 13.82 -2.88 14.47
CA ASP A 40 13.95 -3.78 15.63
C ASP A 40 12.60 -4.12 16.29
N ASP A 41 11.66 -3.18 16.22
CA ASP A 41 10.30 -3.35 16.69
C ASP A 41 9.39 -3.91 15.58
N LYS A 42 8.98 -5.17 15.74
CA LYS A 42 8.09 -5.86 14.80
C LYS A 42 6.63 -5.38 14.86
N ASP A 43 6.34 -4.24 15.49
CA ASP A 43 5.04 -3.57 15.41
C ASP A 43 4.68 -3.25 13.94
N PRO A 44 3.64 -3.88 13.37
CA PRO A 44 3.22 -3.63 11.99
C PRO A 44 2.87 -2.18 11.70
N ARG A 45 2.51 -1.37 12.72
CA ARG A 45 2.23 0.06 12.52
C ARG A 45 3.50 0.83 12.17
N LYS A 46 4.60 0.57 12.86
CA LYS A 46 5.90 1.22 12.58
C LYS A 46 6.44 0.80 11.22
N VAL A 47 6.31 -0.48 10.90
CA VAL A 47 6.66 -0.99 9.56
C VAL A 47 5.80 -0.32 8.49
N ALA A 48 4.50 -0.15 8.73
CA ALA A 48 3.61 0.55 7.80
C ALA A 48 4.00 2.02 7.61
N ASP A 49 4.37 2.73 8.68
CA ASP A 49 4.79 4.14 8.60
C ASP A 49 6.11 4.32 7.82
N SER A 50 7.07 3.41 8.02
CA SER A 50 8.33 3.41 7.27
C SER A 50 8.11 3.02 5.80
N THR A 51 7.32 1.96 5.58
CA THR A 51 6.93 1.51 4.22
C THR A 51 6.22 2.64 3.47
N GLU A 52 5.25 3.30 4.09
CA GLU A 52 4.53 4.43 3.49
C GLU A 52 5.48 5.57 3.11
N SER A 53 6.45 5.88 3.96
CA SER A 53 7.47 6.91 3.67
C SER A 53 8.32 6.57 2.45
N GLU A 54 8.63 5.29 2.22
CA GLU A 54 9.33 4.81 1.04
C GLU A 54 8.44 4.84 -0.21
N LEU A 55 7.18 4.39 -0.08
CA LEU A 55 6.20 4.39 -1.17
C LEU A 55 5.87 5.82 -1.66
N LEU A 56 5.88 6.82 -0.77
CA LEU A 56 5.69 8.24 -1.15
C LEU A 56 6.77 8.76 -2.12
N ASN A 57 7.91 8.09 -2.21
CA ASN A 57 8.99 8.42 -3.14
C ASN A 57 9.02 7.50 -4.37
N THR A 58 8.03 6.61 -4.52
CA THR A 58 7.92 5.65 -5.62
C THR A 58 6.85 6.11 -6.61
N ASP A 59 7.10 5.94 -7.92
CA ASP A 59 6.09 6.27 -8.94
C ASP A 59 4.86 5.37 -8.77
N LEU A 60 3.69 5.96 -8.51
CA LEU A 60 2.44 5.22 -8.38
C LEU A 60 2.10 4.36 -9.61
N LYS A 61 2.65 4.64 -10.81
CA LYS A 61 2.49 3.77 -11.97
C LYS A 61 3.17 2.40 -11.83
N SER A 62 4.23 2.28 -11.03
CA SER A 62 4.94 0.99 -10.84
C SER A 62 4.26 0.10 -9.81
N ILE A 63 3.74 0.71 -8.73
CA ILE A 63 3.19 -0.01 -7.58
C ILE A 63 1.66 0.03 -7.49
N GLY A 64 1.02 1.05 -8.08
CA GLY A 64 -0.37 1.40 -7.89
C GLY A 64 -1.36 0.55 -8.67
N GLY A 65 -2.53 0.34 -8.09
CA GLY A 65 -3.66 -0.33 -8.71
C GLY A 65 -4.70 0.67 -9.20
N LYS A 66 -5.67 0.21 -10.03
CA LYS A 66 -6.79 1.05 -10.46
C LYS A 66 -7.72 1.34 -9.29
N SER A 67 -7.61 2.54 -8.71
CA SER A 67 -8.44 3.02 -7.59
C SER A 67 -9.58 3.95 -8.04
N LEU A 68 -9.40 4.65 -9.15
CA LEU A 68 -10.40 5.60 -9.65
C LEU A 68 -11.51 4.90 -10.45
N PRO A 69 -12.75 5.42 -10.38
CA PRO A 69 -13.85 4.93 -11.20
C PRO A 69 -13.56 5.03 -12.70
N ASP A 70 -14.26 4.22 -13.49
CA ASP A 70 -14.13 4.24 -14.95
C ASP A 70 -14.49 5.63 -15.53
N PRO A 71 -13.58 6.28 -16.28
CA PRO A 71 -13.82 7.62 -16.83
C PRO A 71 -14.94 7.66 -17.88
N THR A 72 -15.33 6.51 -18.45
CA THR A 72 -16.46 6.42 -19.39
C THR A 72 -17.82 6.51 -18.69
N ARG A 73 -17.84 6.34 -17.36
CA ARG A 73 -19.05 6.40 -16.54
C ARG A 73 -19.09 7.75 -15.82
N LYS A 74 -20.26 8.38 -15.82
CA LYS A 74 -20.47 9.64 -15.09
C LYS A 74 -20.58 9.35 -13.59
N PHE A 75 -19.53 9.71 -12.84
CA PHE A 75 -19.56 9.77 -11.38
C PHE A 75 -19.48 11.23 -10.94
N SER A 76 -20.36 11.64 -10.03
CA SER A 76 -20.35 12.97 -9.43
C SER A 76 -19.54 13.05 -8.14
N HIS A 77 -19.12 11.90 -7.60
CA HIS A 77 -18.42 11.80 -6.32
C HIS A 77 -17.40 10.67 -6.34
N ILE A 78 -16.32 10.85 -5.58
CA ILE A 78 -15.31 9.83 -5.29
C ILE A 78 -15.37 9.55 -3.78
N GLN A 79 -15.41 8.28 -3.39
CA GLN A 79 -15.37 7.89 -1.98
C GLN A 79 -13.93 7.61 -1.57
N GLY A 80 -13.44 8.37 -0.57
CA GLY A 80 -12.09 8.22 -0.02
C GLY A 80 -12.01 7.27 1.19
N PRO A 81 -10.80 7.08 1.76
CA PRO A 81 -9.53 7.70 1.35
C PRO A 81 -8.90 7.03 0.11
N ILE A 82 -8.23 7.82 -0.74
CA ILE A 82 -7.50 7.35 -1.94
C ILE A 82 -6.21 8.15 -2.08
N VAL A 83 -5.07 7.47 -2.23
CA VAL A 83 -3.77 8.05 -2.58
C VAL A 83 -3.67 8.16 -4.11
N LEU A 84 -3.23 9.33 -4.60
CA LEU A 84 -3.06 9.65 -6.03
C LEU A 84 -1.71 10.36 -6.24
N GLN A 85 -1.19 10.32 -7.48
CA GLN A 85 0.05 10.98 -7.93
C GLN A 85 -0.19 11.69 -9.26
#